data_AF-A0A270BET3-F1
#
_entry.id   AF-A0A270BET3-F1
#
_cell.length_a   1.000
_cell.length_b   1.000
_cell.length_c   1.000
_cell.angle_alpha   90.00
_cell.angle_beta   90.00
_cell.angle_gamma   90.00
#
_symmetry.space_group_name_H-M   'P 1'
#
loop_
_entity.id
_entity.type
_entity.pdbx_description
1 polymer ?
#
loop_
_entity_poly.entity_id
_entity_poly.type
_entity_poly.pdbx_seq_one_letter_code
_entity_poly.pdbx_strand_id
1 'polypeptide(L)'
;MTGYVRHSDEDIAAVYNDTATYPRMADVRDALGYRNARHLSKRLSALRALRPELFTVDRSTYRPTKMPEPGRYLVRVNPRVDRWLLTAAQDETAIHEPFWRNLHRYAEHLGAEVMVGGFTYNKALFEDHAARTGVFNSAVQPYLVHDDVNLGPLLFAAKMNILPTAVRPLSGLDGYSRGRWAVYPHAKVQLVSVPSLPGTHPAMIMTTGCCTVPNYIEKKAGLKAEFHHQIGATIVEVDEDGRIFCRQIGAATDGSFQDLDIVVRGGEIVTGQRIEQATWGDIHIPKIDPVVARTIWGYDVETGEIATDGMFHALRPRHQAFHDLLDFSARNHHRRGDPHFNVAMTAAGKDRVEDEVRAVARFLRATAADWSTSVVVASNHNDALVRWLREADPRLDATNGRYWCELNAEYMRRLEHGDHDFDIIEWAIKRAAADPLDDIVFVPRNGSYLVCQAAGGIETALHGDEGPNGARGSALNMNRMAMRINRGHDHTASIVDGVYTSGLVGLMDQGYNSGPSSWSHTQTLTYPSAKRTLVTIIDGKYRA
;
A
#
# COMPACT_ATOMS: atom_id res chain seq x y z
N MET A 1 55.04 10.03 29.84
CA MET A 1 54.28 9.48 30.98
C MET A 1 52.80 9.70 30.73
N THR A 2 52.07 8.72 30.21
CA THR A 2 50.61 8.79 30.06
C THR A 2 49.98 8.04 31.22
N GLY A 3 49.65 8.77 32.28
CA GLY A 3 48.96 8.20 33.45
C GLY A 3 47.56 7.73 33.05
N TYR A 4 47.30 6.43 33.17
CA TYR A 4 45.95 5.91 33.19
C TYR A 4 45.33 6.28 34.54
N VAL A 5 44.27 7.08 34.55
CA VAL A 5 43.49 7.31 35.76
C VAL A 5 42.79 5.99 36.08
N ARG A 6 43.26 5.30 37.13
CA ARG A 6 42.65 4.06 37.62
C ARG A 6 41.49 4.45 38.54
N HIS A 7 40.28 4.43 38.01
CA HIS A 7 39.07 4.47 38.82
C HIS A 7 38.85 3.12 39.47
N SER A 8 38.51 3.13 40.77
CA SER A 8 38.02 1.94 41.47
C SER A 8 36.66 1.52 40.91
N ASP A 9 36.25 0.30 41.20
CA ASP A 9 34.97 -0.22 40.72
C ASP A 9 33.80 0.53 41.37
N GLU A 10 33.99 0.97 42.62
CA GLU A 10 33.09 1.85 43.36
C GLU A 10 33.00 3.26 42.74
N ASP A 11 34.11 3.86 42.28
CA ASP A 11 34.10 5.17 41.61
C ASP A 11 33.34 5.13 40.27
N ILE A 12 33.53 4.06 39.51
CA ILE A 12 32.84 3.86 38.22
C ILE A 12 31.34 3.71 38.45
N ALA A 13 30.94 2.95 39.48
CA ALA A 13 29.55 2.78 39.85
C ALA A 13 28.93 4.08 40.38
N ALA A 14 29.65 4.86 41.20
CA ALA A 14 29.18 6.13 41.72
C ALA A 14 28.87 7.14 40.60
N VAL A 15 29.79 7.33 39.64
CA VAL A 15 29.57 8.23 38.49
C VAL A 15 28.44 7.73 37.60
N TYR A 16 28.32 6.41 37.42
CA TYR A 16 27.22 5.81 36.67
C TYR A 16 25.85 6.04 37.36
N ASN A 17 25.80 6.01 38.69
CA ASN A 17 24.56 6.17 39.46
C ASN A 17 24.18 7.65 39.68
N ASP A 18 25.15 8.59 39.60
CA ASP A 18 24.95 10.03 39.85
C ASP A 18 24.44 10.81 38.62
N THR A 19 24.74 10.33 37.41
CA THR A 19 24.11 10.87 36.19
C THR A 19 22.62 10.50 36.18
N ALA A 20 21.73 11.52 36.21
CA ALA A 20 20.27 11.41 36.29
C ALA A 20 19.68 10.16 35.61
N THR A 21 18.63 9.58 36.22
CA THR A 21 17.84 8.33 35.99
C THR A 21 18.16 7.41 34.79
N TYR A 22 18.68 7.92 33.66
CA TYR A 22 19.25 7.21 32.52
C TYR A 22 20.57 7.86 32.04
N PRO A 23 21.74 7.35 32.46
CA PRO A 23 23.04 7.87 32.02
C PRO A 23 23.25 7.75 30.51
N ARG A 24 23.55 8.85 29.80
CA ARG A 24 24.13 8.73 28.46
C ARG A 24 25.57 8.25 28.60
N MET A 25 25.93 7.18 27.90
CA MET A 25 27.27 6.56 27.98
C MET A 25 28.41 7.51 27.63
N ALA A 26 28.14 8.56 26.84
CA ALA A 26 29.11 9.62 26.55
C ALA A 26 29.42 10.48 27.79
N ASP A 27 28.41 10.80 28.59
CA ASP A 27 28.57 11.65 29.79
C ASP A 27 29.36 10.91 30.88
N VAL A 28 29.06 9.62 31.09
CA VAL A 28 29.81 8.77 32.05
C VAL A 28 31.25 8.54 31.58
N ARG A 29 31.46 8.39 30.25
CA ARG A 29 32.80 8.29 29.66
C ARG A 29 33.62 9.55 29.93
N ASP A 30 33.02 10.71 29.69
CA ASP A 30 33.70 12.00 29.81
C ASP A 30 34.00 12.31 31.28
N ALA A 31 33.08 12.00 32.20
CA ALA A 31 33.28 12.12 33.64
C ALA A 31 34.38 11.20 34.19
N LEU A 32 34.54 9.99 33.64
CA LEU A 32 35.57 9.02 34.03
C LEU A 32 36.86 9.10 33.19
N GLY A 33 36.98 10.09 32.31
CA GLY A 33 38.17 10.29 31.48
C GLY A 33 38.54 9.13 30.54
N TYR A 34 37.56 8.28 30.16
CA TYR A 34 37.82 7.16 29.26
C TYR A 34 37.93 7.63 27.81
N ARG A 35 39.01 7.26 27.11
CA ARG A 35 39.19 7.62 25.69
C ARG A 35 38.19 6.94 24.74
N ASN A 36 37.55 5.85 25.16
CA ASN A 36 36.66 5.05 24.31
C ASN A 36 35.49 4.47 25.13
N ALA A 37 34.26 4.80 24.70
CA ALA A 37 33.01 4.30 25.31
C ALA A 37 32.91 2.76 25.29
N ARG A 38 33.52 2.08 24.32
CA ARG A 38 33.53 0.61 24.18
C ARG A 38 34.30 -0.08 25.31
N HIS A 39 35.38 0.52 25.81
CA HIS A 39 36.12 -0.04 26.95
C HIS A 39 35.36 0.14 28.26
N LEU A 40 34.78 1.32 28.47
CA LEU A 40 33.94 1.59 29.63
C LEU A 40 32.69 0.68 29.64
N SER A 41 32.04 0.50 28.50
CA SER A 41 30.87 -0.38 28.36
C SER A 41 31.19 -1.83 28.73
N LYS A 42 32.28 -2.40 28.20
CA LYS A 42 32.72 -3.76 28.58
C LYS A 42 33.00 -3.90 30.08
N ARG A 43 33.63 -2.88 30.68
CA ARG A 43 33.96 -2.88 32.11
C ARG A 43 32.71 -2.75 32.98
N LEU A 44 31.74 -1.91 32.60
CA LEU A 44 30.44 -1.79 33.27
C LEU A 44 29.61 -3.07 33.16
N SER A 45 29.60 -3.73 32.00
CA SER A 45 28.93 -5.04 31.84
C SER A 45 29.55 -6.11 32.74
N ALA A 46 30.88 -6.16 32.83
CA ALA A 46 31.57 -7.08 33.73
C ALA A 46 31.28 -6.76 35.21
N LEU A 47 31.26 -5.47 35.57
CA LEU A 47 30.97 -5.03 36.93
C LEU A 47 29.54 -5.35 37.37
N ARG A 48 28.55 -5.17 36.49
CA ARG A 48 27.16 -5.55 36.76
C ARG A 48 26.99 -7.05 37.01
N ALA A 49 27.77 -7.88 36.32
CA ALA A 49 27.74 -9.32 36.49
C ALA A 49 28.44 -9.78 37.77
N LEU A 50 29.54 -9.12 38.17
CA LEU A 50 30.40 -9.53 39.28
C LEU A 50 30.06 -8.87 40.62
N ARG A 51 29.54 -7.63 40.59
CA ARG A 51 29.26 -6.77 41.75
C ARG A 51 27.92 -6.04 41.57
N PRO A 52 26.79 -6.75 41.38
CA PRO A 52 25.48 -6.14 41.11
C PRO A 52 25.01 -5.18 42.22
N GLU A 53 25.47 -5.37 43.45
CA GLU A 53 25.19 -4.53 44.62
C GLU A 53 25.73 -3.10 44.52
N LEU A 54 26.67 -2.84 43.60
CA LEU A 54 27.16 -1.48 43.32
C LEU A 54 26.22 -0.68 42.39
N PHE A 55 25.25 -1.35 41.76
CA PHE A 55 24.31 -0.76 40.80
C PHE A 55 22.89 -0.76 41.36
N THR A 56 22.72 -0.17 42.54
CA THR A 56 21.40 0.09 43.10
C THR A 56 20.82 1.33 42.45
N VAL A 57 20.21 1.18 41.28
CA VAL A 57 19.17 2.13 40.88
C VAL A 57 18.07 1.96 41.93
N ASP A 58 17.83 3.00 42.71
CA ASP A 58 16.76 3.01 43.70
C ASP A 58 15.41 2.84 42.99
N ARG A 59 14.98 1.58 42.85
CA ARG A 59 13.65 1.22 42.36
C ARG A 59 12.54 1.68 43.30
N SER A 60 12.83 2.28 44.46
CA SER A 60 11.81 2.90 45.31
C SER A 60 11.39 4.29 44.81
N THR A 61 12.17 4.93 43.92
CA THR A 61 11.70 6.08 43.14
C THR A 61 10.81 5.69 41.95
N TYR A 62 10.80 4.40 41.58
CA TYR A 62 9.68 3.82 40.86
C TYR A 62 8.50 3.72 41.82
N ARG A 63 7.73 4.81 41.90
CA ARG A 63 6.32 4.63 42.18
C ARG A 63 5.78 3.89 40.96
N PRO A 64 5.26 2.65 41.08
CA PRO A 64 4.23 2.27 40.15
C PRO A 64 3.19 3.37 40.34
N THR A 65 3.09 4.28 39.37
CA THR A 65 1.93 5.15 39.31
C THR A 65 0.78 4.17 39.39
N LYS A 66 0.03 4.24 40.49
CA LYS A 66 -1.24 3.55 40.64
C LYS A 66 -1.88 3.68 39.27
N MET A 67 -2.14 2.53 38.64
CA MET A 67 -2.74 2.50 37.32
C MET A 67 -3.86 3.54 37.34
N PRO A 68 -4.02 4.39 36.31
CA PRO A 68 -5.35 4.90 36.10
C PRO A 68 -6.25 3.66 36.06
N GLU A 69 -7.14 3.54 37.07
CA GLU A 69 -8.33 2.70 37.01
C GLU A 69 -8.77 2.65 35.56
N PRO A 70 -8.96 1.45 34.94
CA PRO A 70 -9.09 1.28 33.49
C PRO A 70 -9.84 2.46 32.93
N GLY A 71 -9.06 3.41 32.42
CA GLY A 71 -9.61 4.67 32.00
C GLY A 71 -10.56 4.26 30.91
N ARG A 72 -11.85 4.58 31.05
CA ARG A 72 -12.63 4.82 29.85
C ARG A 72 -11.77 5.77 29.05
N TYR A 73 -11.07 5.24 28.04
CA TYR A 73 -10.48 6.05 26.99
C TYR A 73 -11.66 6.89 26.54
N LEU A 74 -11.67 8.15 26.95
CA LEU A 74 -12.67 9.08 26.54
C LEU A 74 -12.35 9.30 25.07
N VAL A 75 -12.93 8.44 24.23
CA VAL A 75 -13.11 8.72 22.81
C VAL A 75 -13.72 10.10 22.80
N ARG A 76 -12.91 11.09 22.43
CA ARG A 76 -13.43 12.40 22.10
C ARG A 76 -14.21 12.21 20.80
N VAL A 77 -15.48 11.84 20.96
CA VAL A 77 -16.43 11.87 19.86
C VAL A 77 -16.63 13.32 19.50
N ASN A 78 -16.01 13.77 18.40
CA ASN A 78 -16.52 14.91 17.61
C ASN A 78 -15.80 15.03 16.25
N PRO A 79 -16.47 15.20 15.09
CA PRO A 79 -17.88 15.00 14.73
C PRO A 79 -18.04 13.82 13.73
N ARG A 80 -18.94 12.86 14.02
CA ARG A 80 -19.39 11.73 13.17
C ARG A 80 -18.37 10.70 12.64
N VAL A 81 -17.08 11.04 12.54
CA VAL A 81 -16.03 10.15 12.02
C VAL A 81 -14.98 9.90 13.10
N ASP A 82 -14.70 8.63 13.37
CA ASP A 82 -13.59 8.24 14.24
C ASP A 82 -12.31 8.05 13.41
N ARG A 83 -11.19 8.60 13.89
CA ARG A 83 -9.90 8.55 13.18
C ARG A 83 -8.76 8.11 14.09
N TRP A 84 -7.91 7.23 13.57
CA TRP A 84 -6.70 6.78 14.25
C TRP A 84 -5.48 6.82 13.33
N LEU A 85 -4.33 7.15 13.91
CA LEU A 85 -3.02 6.95 13.30
C LEU A 85 -2.30 5.84 14.08
N LEU A 86 -2.20 4.67 13.45
CA LEU A 86 -1.63 3.46 14.03
C LEU A 86 -0.19 3.30 13.54
N THR A 87 0.78 3.26 14.45
CA THR A 87 2.19 3.00 14.12
C THR A 87 2.79 1.93 15.02
N ALA A 88 4.01 1.51 14.72
CA ALA A 88 4.76 0.58 15.55
C ALA A 88 6.00 1.24 16.15
N ALA A 89 6.47 0.72 17.28
CA ALA A 89 7.76 1.07 17.86
C ALA A 89 8.56 -0.20 18.15
N GLN A 90 9.84 -0.16 17.78
CA GLN A 90 10.80 -1.17 18.18
C GLN A 90 11.36 -0.83 19.57
N ASP A 91 11.52 -1.84 20.43
CA ASP A 91 12.22 -1.70 21.70
C ASP A 91 13.69 -1.27 21.53
N GLU A 92 14.26 -0.66 22.57
CA GLU A 92 15.64 -0.17 22.63
C GLU A 92 16.07 0.69 21.44
N THR A 93 15.12 1.39 20.83
CA THR A 93 15.32 2.10 19.57
C THR A 93 14.93 3.57 19.68
N ALA A 94 15.72 4.43 19.06
CA ALA A 94 15.44 5.86 19.00
C ALA A 94 14.22 6.14 18.10
N ILE A 95 13.51 7.21 18.41
CA ILE A 95 12.39 7.67 17.59
C ILE A 95 12.91 8.41 16.35
N HIS A 96 12.20 8.31 15.23
CA HIS A 96 12.45 9.16 14.07
C HIS A 96 11.78 10.52 14.28
N GLU A 97 12.46 11.42 14.99
CA GLU A 97 11.91 12.70 15.47
C GLU A 97 11.17 13.53 14.40
N PRO A 98 11.71 13.72 13.17
CA PRO A 98 11.00 14.50 12.16
C PRO A 98 9.64 13.92 11.76
N PHE A 99 9.57 12.59 11.67
CA PHE A 99 8.33 11.88 11.32
C PHE A 99 7.35 11.95 12.49
N TRP A 100 7.82 11.70 13.72
CA TRP A 100 6.98 11.74 14.91
C TRP A 100 6.31 13.11 15.10
N ARG A 101 7.07 14.19 14.90
CA ARG A 101 6.53 15.55 14.91
C ARG A 101 5.46 15.75 13.82
N ASN A 102 5.73 15.32 12.59
CA ASN A 102 4.77 15.43 11.49
C ASN A 102 3.51 14.59 11.75
N LEU A 103 3.65 13.38 12.29
CA LEU A 103 2.53 12.50 12.61
C LEU A 103 1.60 13.13 13.66
N HIS A 104 2.17 13.75 14.70
CA HIS A 104 1.38 14.48 15.70
C HIS A 104 0.66 15.69 15.12
N ARG A 105 1.33 16.48 14.28
CA ARG A 105 0.66 17.60 13.59
C ARG A 105 -0.48 17.13 12.71
N TYR A 106 -0.31 16.00 12.02
CA TYR A 106 -1.36 15.42 11.22
C TYR A 106 -2.52 14.89 12.08
N ALA A 107 -2.23 14.23 13.20
CA ALA A 107 -3.23 13.81 14.16
C ALA A 107 -4.06 14.98 14.68
N GLU A 108 -3.41 16.07 15.09
CA GLU A 108 -4.08 17.30 15.53
C GLU A 108 -5.01 17.87 14.45
N HIS A 109 -4.56 17.90 13.20
CA HIS A 109 -5.34 18.41 12.08
C HIS A 109 -6.58 17.56 11.76
N LEU A 110 -6.45 16.23 11.84
CA LEU A 110 -7.55 15.30 11.58
C LEU A 110 -8.48 15.10 12.78
N GLY A 111 -8.06 15.50 13.98
CA GLY A 111 -8.68 15.06 15.24
C GLY A 111 -8.49 13.57 15.49
N ALA A 112 -7.41 12.97 14.98
CA ALA A 112 -7.14 11.54 15.08
C ALA A 112 -6.40 11.18 16.37
N GLU A 113 -6.69 10.00 16.92
CA GLU A 113 -5.94 9.42 18.04
C GLU A 113 -4.70 8.67 17.53
N VAL A 114 -3.55 8.88 18.18
CA VAL A 114 -2.32 8.15 17.86
C VAL A 114 -2.21 6.92 18.77
N MET A 115 -2.01 5.74 18.19
CA MET A 115 -1.74 4.51 18.93
C MET A 115 -0.46 3.84 18.42
N VAL A 116 0.36 3.34 19.35
CA VAL A 116 1.65 2.70 19.06
C VAL A 116 1.65 1.27 19.57
N GLY A 117 1.81 0.30 18.68
CA GLY A 117 2.05 -1.09 19.05
C GLY A 117 3.55 -1.39 19.16
N GLY A 118 3.96 -1.99 20.26
CA GLY A 118 5.36 -2.34 20.48
C GLY A 118 5.72 -3.72 19.89
N PHE A 119 6.93 -3.85 19.36
CA PHE A 119 7.53 -5.16 19.09
C PHE A 119 8.97 -5.22 19.61
N THR A 120 9.42 -6.41 20.00
CA THR A 120 10.75 -6.62 20.59
C THR A 120 11.74 -7.25 19.61
N TYR A 121 13.00 -6.87 19.74
CA TYR A 121 14.10 -7.44 18.97
C TYR A 121 15.32 -7.71 19.85
N ASN A 122 15.23 -8.80 20.61
CA ASN A 122 16.33 -9.19 21.50
C ASN A 122 17.58 -9.59 20.70
N LYS A 123 18.71 -8.94 21.00
CA LYS A 123 20.02 -9.25 20.41
C LYS A 123 20.86 -10.21 21.27
N ALA A 124 20.41 -10.51 22.49
CA ALA A 124 21.02 -11.41 23.47
C ALA A 124 20.22 -12.73 23.61
N LEU A 125 20.88 -13.78 24.13
CA LEU A 125 20.37 -15.15 24.15
C LEU A 125 19.41 -15.50 25.32
N PHE A 126 19.21 -14.62 26.32
CA PHE A 126 18.59 -14.99 27.61
C PHE A 126 17.76 -13.87 28.28
N GLU A 127 16.76 -13.29 27.62
CA GLU A 127 15.79 -12.39 28.30
C GLU A 127 14.35 -12.64 27.85
N ASP A 128 13.39 -12.13 28.64
CA ASP A 128 11.95 -12.19 28.34
C ASP A 128 11.64 -11.49 27.01
N HIS A 129 10.81 -12.13 26.20
CA HIS A 129 10.54 -11.75 24.81
C HIS A 129 9.18 -11.07 24.64
N ALA A 130 8.43 -10.81 25.71
CA ALA A 130 7.15 -10.14 25.62
C ALA A 130 7.29 -8.65 25.24
N ALA A 131 6.47 -8.15 24.31
CA ALA A 131 6.43 -6.72 23.97
C ALA A 131 6.16 -5.84 25.20
N ARG A 132 5.35 -6.34 26.13
CA ARG A 132 5.00 -5.65 27.38
C ARG A 132 6.20 -5.42 28.32
N THR A 133 7.26 -6.20 28.19
CA THR A 133 8.49 -6.04 28.99
C THR A 133 9.61 -5.32 28.22
N GLY A 134 9.36 -4.92 26.97
CA GLY A 134 10.29 -4.15 26.15
C GLY A 134 10.52 -2.72 26.66
N VAL A 135 11.72 -2.20 26.42
CA VAL A 135 12.12 -0.84 26.80
C VAL A 135 11.94 0.10 25.62
N PHE A 136 10.83 0.83 25.58
CA PHE A 136 10.52 1.77 24.49
C PHE A 136 10.93 3.21 24.80
N ASN A 137 11.16 3.99 23.75
CA ASN A 137 11.47 5.41 23.85
C ASN A 137 10.39 6.17 24.66
N SER A 138 10.82 7.06 25.57
CA SER A 138 9.91 7.83 26.42
C SER A 138 8.84 8.62 25.65
N ALA A 139 9.12 9.05 24.42
CA ALA A 139 8.18 9.81 23.59
C ALA A 139 6.96 9.00 23.13
N VAL A 140 7.09 7.67 23.01
CA VAL A 140 5.96 6.80 22.60
C VAL A 140 5.17 6.25 23.79
N GLN A 141 5.73 6.30 25.01
CA GLN A 141 5.12 5.72 26.21
C GLN A 141 3.65 6.14 26.43
N PRO A 142 3.25 7.42 26.23
CA PRO A 142 1.85 7.82 26.39
C PRO A 142 0.88 7.20 25.38
N TYR A 143 1.40 6.65 24.28
CA TYR A 143 0.64 6.13 23.15
C TYR A 143 0.76 4.61 23.02
N LEU A 144 1.53 3.95 23.88
CA LEU A 144 1.76 2.51 23.80
C LEU A 144 0.49 1.73 24.15
N VAL A 145 0.18 0.78 23.28
CA VAL A 145 -0.93 -0.17 23.43
C VAL A 145 -0.35 -1.57 23.49
N HIS A 146 -0.66 -2.30 24.55
CA HIS A 146 -0.13 -3.65 24.80
C HIS A 146 -1.12 -4.78 24.50
N ASP A 147 -2.42 -4.47 24.51
CA ASP A 147 -3.51 -5.41 24.27
C ASP A 147 -4.18 -5.11 22.93
N ASP A 148 -4.96 -6.06 22.41
CA ASP A 148 -5.75 -5.79 21.21
C ASP A 148 -6.81 -4.73 21.48
N VAL A 149 -6.97 -3.79 20.55
CA VAL A 149 -8.00 -2.75 20.63
C VAL A 149 -9.01 -2.97 19.52
N ASN A 150 -10.28 -3.09 19.91
CA ASN A 150 -11.39 -3.19 18.98
C ASN A 150 -11.85 -1.77 18.60
N LEU A 151 -11.63 -1.38 17.36
CA LEU A 151 -11.99 -0.08 16.79
C LEU A 151 -13.26 -0.19 15.91
N GLY A 152 -14.18 -1.10 16.27
CA GLY A 152 -15.43 -1.34 15.54
C GLY A 152 -15.23 -2.35 14.40
N PRO A 153 -15.25 -1.92 13.12
CA PRO A 153 -14.99 -2.81 11.98
C PRO A 153 -13.52 -3.28 11.88
N LEU A 154 -12.62 -2.72 12.69
CA LEU A 154 -11.19 -3.02 12.67
C LEU A 154 -10.64 -3.46 14.04
N LEU A 155 -9.71 -4.41 13.99
CA LEU A 155 -8.90 -4.84 15.12
C LEU A 155 -7.50 -4.26 15.01
N PHE A 156 -7.09 -3.41 15.96
CA PHE A 156 -5.68 -3.10 16.13
C PHE A 156 -5.05 -4.18 17.02
N ALA A 157 -4.30 -5.09 16.41
CA ALA A 157 -3.73 -6.26 17.08
C ALA A 157 -2.40 -5.90 17.78
N ALA A 158 -2.44 -4.93 18.70
CA ALA A 158 -1.24 -4.33 19.28
C ALA A 158 -0.39 -5.31 20.11
N LYS A 159 -1.02 -6.36 20.65
CA LYS A 159 -0.32 -7.42 21.40
C LYS A 159 0.49 -8.35 20.49
N MET A 160 0.28 -8.29 19.17
CA MET A 160 0.92 -9.18 18.20
C MET A 160 2.39 -8.79 18.04
N ASN A 161 3.25 -9.37 18.87
CA ASN A 161 4.69 -9.14 18.87
C ASN A 161 5.39 -9.88 17.72
N ILE A 162 5.21 -9.40 16.50
CA ILE A 162 5.78 -10.01 15.29
C ILE A 162 7.29 -9.72 15.24
N LEU A 163 8.10 -10.76 14.99
CA LEU A 163 9.54 -10.60 14.83
C LEU A 163 9.86 -9.56 13.73
N PRO A 164 10.69 -8.54 14.01
CA PRO A 164 11.04 -7.50 13.03
C PRO A 164 11.69 -8.03 11.74
N THR A 165 12.26 -9.24 11.79
CA THR A 165 12.93 -9.91 10.67
C THR A 165 12.01 -10.84 9.87
N ALA A 166 10.72 -10.90 10.21
CA ALA A 166 9.74 -11.68 9.49
C ALA A 166 9.66 -11.25 8.02
N VAL A 167 9.85 -12.20 7.10
CA VAL A 167 9.79 -11.92 5.66
C VAL A 167 8.36 -11.56 5.23
N ARG A 168 7.36 -12.21 5.83
CA ARG A 168 5.92 -12.00 5.62
C ARG A 168 5.22 -11.88 6.98
N PRO A 169 5.21 -10.68 7.60
CA PRO A 169 4.58 -10.45 8.90
C PRO A 169 3.13 -10.92 9.01
N LEU A 170 2.36 -10.87 7.92
CA LEU A 170 0.93 -11.24 7.91
C LEU A 170 0.66 -12.73 7.66
N SER A 171 1.70 -13.54 7.43
CA SER A 171 1.56 -14.95 7.07
C SER A 171 0.78 -15.73 8.14
N GLY A 172 -0.37 -16.31 7.77
CA GLY A 172 -1.21 -17.12 8.65
C GLY A 172 -2.13 -16.31 9.57
N LEU A 173 -2.27 -15.00 9.37
CA LEU A 173 -3.12 -14.13 10.18
C LEU A 173 -4.47 -13.83 9.52
N ASP A 174 -4.76 -14.41 8.35
CA ASP A 174 -5.97 -14.18 7.55
C ASP A 174 -7.28 -14.36 8.35
N GLY A 175 -7.32 -15.38 9.22
CA GLY A 175 -8.48 -15.67 10.07
C GLY A 175 -8.44 -15.02 11.47
N TYR A 176 -7.35 -14.35 11.84
CA TYR A 176 -7.12 -13.90 13.22
C TYR A 176 -8.15 -12.86 13.66
N SER A 177 -8.51 -11.94 12.76
CA SER A 177 -9.48 -10.87 12.99
C SER A 177 -10.94 -11.32 12.88
N ARG A 178 -11.19 -12.60 12.57
CA ARG A 178 -12.53 -13.20 12.41
C ARG A 178 -13.41 -12.43 11.41
N GLY A 179 -12.84 -12.05 10.27
CA GLY A 179 -13.54 -11.35 9.20
C GLY A 179 -13.60 -9.83 9.35
N ARG A 180 -12.95 -9.25 10.38
CA ARG A 180 -12.75 -7.81 10.50
C ARG A 180 -11.49 -7.36 9.76
N TRP A 181 -11.42 -6.07 9.44
CA TRP A 181 -10.14 -5.48 9.06
C TRP A 181 -9.16 -5.58 10.24
N ALA A 182 -7.87 -5.63 9.97
CA ALA A 182 -6.89 -5.63 11.06
C ALA A 182 -5.58 -4.93 10.71
N VAL A 183 -5.01 -4.30 11.72
CA VAL A 183 -3.72 -3.61 11.64
C VAL A 183 -2.77 -4.23 12.66
N TYR A 184 -1.60 -4.64 12.19
CA TYR A 184 -0.56 -5.30 12.97
C TYR A 184 0.68 -4.41 13.09
N PRO A 185 1.19 -4.12 14.30
CA PRO A 185 2.38 -3.31 14.47
C PRO A 185 3.61 -4.00 13.87
N HIS A 186 4.22 -3.41 12.85
CA HIS A 186 5.45 -3.93 12.26
C HIS A 186 6.12 -2.90 11.35
N ALA A 187 7.46 -2.85 11.34
CA ALA A 187 8.23 -1.88 10.54
C ALA A 187 8.12 -2.08 9.02
N LYS A 188 7.93 -3.33 8.58
CA LYS A 188 7.70 -3.66 7.18
C LYS A 188 6.22 -3.52 6.83
N VAL A 189 5.91 -2.75 5.80
CA VAL A 189 4.54 -2.55 5.27
C VAL A 189 4.12 -3.70 4.36
N GLN A 190 2.96 -4.29 4.65
CA GLN A 190 2.27 -5.31 3.87
C GLN A 190 0.76 -5.12 3.98
N LEU A 191 0.05 -5.60 2.97
CA LEU A 191 -1.42 -5.65 2.95
C LEU A 191 -1.85 -6.92 2.22
N VAL A 192 -2.85 -7.60 2.77
CA VAL A 192 -3.51 -8.77 2.19
C VAL A 192 -5.02 -8.55 2.27
N SER A 193 -5.69 -8.69 1.14
CA SER A 193 -7.16 -8.80 1.08
C SER A 193 -7.56 -10.24 1.33
N VAL A 194 -8.42 -10.48 2.33
CA VAL A 194 -8.83 -11.81 2.79
C VAL A 194 -10.12 -12.21 2.07
N PRO A 195 -10.19 -13.41 1.44
CA PRO A 195 -11.38 -13.84 0.73
C PRO A 195 -12.65 -13.84 1.60
N SER A 196 -13.73 -13.28 1.07
CA SER A 196 -15.05 -13.21 1.70
C SER A 196 -16.13 -13.76 0.77
N LEU A 197 -17.34 -13.98 1.31
CA LEU A 197 -18.47 -14.45 0.51
C LEU A 197 -18.91 -13.39 -0.53
N PRO A 198 -19.45 -13.81 -1.68
CA PRO A 198 -20.00 -12.88 -2.67
C PRO A 198 -20.97 -11.86 -2.05
N GLY A 199 -20.89 -10.61 -2.51
CA GLY A 199 -21.71 -9.51 -1.99
C GLY A 199 -21.20 -8.85 -0.71
N THR A 200 -20.02 -9.23 -0.22
CA THR A 200 -19.36 -8.56 0.91
C THR A 200 -18.02 -7.97 0.48
N HIS A 201 -17.69 -6.77 0.97
CA HIS A 201 -16.33 -6.25 0.82
C HIS A 201 -15.35 -7.12 1.62
N PRO A 202 -14.27 -7.63 1.01
CA PRO A 202 -13.30 -8.42 1.74
C PRO A 202 -12.61 -7.57 2.81
N ALA A 203 -12.36 -8.20 3.95
CA ALA A 203 -11.55 -7.59 4.99
C ALA A 203 -10.10 -7.49 4.51
N MET A 204 -9.45 -6.37 4.81
CA MET A 204 -8.01 -6.23 4.57
C MET A 204 -7.25 -6.25 5.89
N ILE A 205 -6.20 -7.06 5.91
CA ILE A 205 -5.23 -7.08 6.99
C ILE A 205 -3.95 -6.41 6.52
N MET A 206 -3.33 -5.60 7.37
CA MET A 206 -2.16 -4.81 7.01
C MET A 206 -1.22 -4.55 8.17
N THR A 207 0.00 -4.13 7.87
CA THR A 207 0.95 -3.65 8.86
C THR A 207 1.11 -2.13 8.80
N THR A 208 1.65 -1.55 9.87
CA THR A 208 1.69 -0.10 10.07
C THR A 208 2.86 0.64 9.41
N GLY A 209 4.06 0.06 9.40
CA GLY A 209 5.30 0.84 9.42
C GLY A 209 5.70 1.24 10.85
N CYS A 210 6.83 1.93 11.01
CA CYS A 210 7.42 2.22 12.32
C CYS A 210 7.64 3.72 12.57
N CYS A 211 7.52 4.17 13.81
CA CYS A 211 7.93 5.51 14.23
C CYS A 211 9.38 5.57 14.76
N THR A 212 10.01 4.42 15.00
CA THR A 212 11.41 4.30 15.43
C THR A 212 12.34 4.06 14.25
N VAL A 213 13.62 4.43 14.36
CA VAL A 213 14.62 4.23 13.30
C VAL A 213 14.99 2.74 13.12
N PRO A 214 15.62 2.33 11.99
CA PRO A 214 16.12 0.97 11.84
C PRO A 214 17.12 0.57 12.94
N ASN A 215 16.96 -0.61 13.53
CA ASN A 215 17.85 -1.11 14.58
C ASN A 215 17.99 -2.64 14.52
N TYR A 216 18.88 -3.14 13.65
CA TYR A 216 18.98 -4.56 13.31
C TYR A 216 20.37 -5.14 13.59
N ILE A 217 20.47 -6.48 13.73
CA ILE A 217 21.76 -7.18 13.80
C ILE A 217 22.35 -7.24 12.39
N GLU A 218 23.67 -7.01 12.26
CA GLU A 218 24.44 -7.11 11.01
C GLU A 218 24.62 -8.57 10.53
N LYS A 219 23.51 -9.27 10.32
CA LYS A 219 23.41 -10.60 9.71
C LYS A 219 22.39 -10.54 8.58
N LYS A 220 22.43 -11.51 7.65
CA LYS A 220 21.55 -11.57 6.47
C LYS A 220 20.08 -11.21 6.75
N ALA A 221 19.50 -11.77 7.82
CA ALA A 221 18.10 -11.50 8.19
C ALA A 221 17.89 -10.06 8.66
N GLY A 222 18.80 -9.51 9.47
CA GLY A 222 18.72 -8.13 9.95
C GLY A 222 18.97 -7.11 8.85
N LEU A 223 19.98 -7.31 7.98
CA LEU A 223 20.24 -6.45 6.82
C LEU A 223 19.06 -6.43 5.83
N LYS A 224 18.42 -7.59 5.63
CA LYS A 224 17.20 -7.67 4.80
C LYS A 224 16.02 -6.94 5.46
N ALA A 225 15.88 -7.04 6.78
CA ALA A 225 14.83 -6.34 7.51
C ALA A 225 15.05 -4.82 7.50
N GLU A 226 16.29 -4.36 7.68
CA GLU A 226 16.70 -2.96 7.57
C GLU A 226 16.32 -2.37 6.21
N PHE A 227 16.62 -3.07 5.11
CA PHE A 227 16.22 -2.64 3.76
C PHE A 227 14.71 -2.46 3.59
N HIS A 228 13.90 -3.26 4.31
CA HIS A 228 12.44 -3.19 4.26
C HIS A 228 11.82 -2.40 5.41
N HIS A 229 12.63 -1.78 6.28
CA HIS A 229 12.14 -0.96 7.38
C HIS A 229 11.56 0.33 6.80
N GLN A 230 10.29 0.59 7.08
CA GLN A 230 9.62 1.80 6.62
C GLN A 230 9.22 2.65 7.81
N ILE A 231 9.71 3.90 7.82
CA ILE A 231 9.17 4.93 8.69
C ILE A 231 7.76 5.26 8.20
N GLY A 232 6.75 5.09 9.05
CA GLY A 232 5.37 5.14 8.61
C GLY A 232 4.31 4.84 9.67
N ALA A 233 3.07 4.91 9.23
CA ALA A 233 1.87 4.62 10.01
C ALA A 233 0.75 4.12 9.06
N THR A 234 -0.35 3.66 9.64
CA THR A 234 -1.61 3.44 8.93
C THR A 234 -2.64 4.42 9.47
N ILE A 235 -3.25 5.21 8.60
CA ILE A 235 -4.46 5.96 8.95
C ILE A 235 -5.66 5.04 8.85
N VAL A 236 -6.56 5.12 9.83
CA VAL A 236 -7.85 4.44 9.87
C VAL A 236 -8.92 5.50 10.09
N GLU A 237 -9.93 5.50 9.23
CA GLU A 237 -11.12 6.34 9.38
C GLU A 237 -12.35 5.44 9.36
N VAL A 238 -13.28 5.68 10.29
CA VAL A 238 -14.58 5.00 10.35
C VAL A 238 -15.67 6.05 10.29
N ASP A 239 -16.50 6.01 9.25
CA ASP A 239 -17.61 6.96 9.08
C ASP A 239 -18.84 6.59 9.93
N GLU A 240 -19.85 7.45 9.91
CA GLU A 240 -21.08 7.28 10.70
C GLU A 240 -21.88 6.00 10.37
N ASP A 241 -21.69 5.46 9.17
CA ASP A 241 -22.33 4.21 8.71
C ASP A 241 -21.46 2.98 8.99
N GLY A 242 -20.31 3.16 9.66
CA GLY A 242 -19.37 2.10 9.99
C GLY A 242 -18.49 1.66 8.81
N ARG A 243 -18.44 2.44 7.72
CA ARG A 243 -17.50 2.17 6.61
C ARG A 243 -16.10 2.50 7.04
N ILE A 244 -15.16 1.67 6.60
CA ILE A 244 -13.76 1.78 7.00
C ILE A 244 -12.86 2.16 5.83
N PHE A 245 -12.01 3.15 6.07
CA PHE A 245 -11.02 3.60 5.10
C PHE A 245 -9.63 3.55 5.75
N CYS A 246 -8.79 2.65 5.26
CA CYS A 246 -7.41 2.54 5.71
C CYS A 246 -6.45 2.96 4.59
N ARG A 247 -5.41 3.72 4.93
CA ARG A 247 -4.36 4.12 3.98
C ARG A 247 -2.98 4.02 4.65
N GLN A 248 -1.97 3.65 3.86
CA GLN A 248 -0.59 3.53 4.34
C GLN A 248 0.11 4.88 4.23
N ILE A 249 0.69 5.35 5.34
CA ILE A 249 1.57 6.50 5.39
C ILE A 249 3.02 5.99 5.34
N GLY A 250 3.72 6.31 4.26
CA GLY A 250 5.16 6.11 4.14
C GLY A 250 5.89 7.45 4.19
N ALA A 251 6.80 7.62 5.13
CA ALA A 251 7.59 8.85 5.26
C ALA A 251 8.82 8.84 4.34
N ALA A 252 9.14 10.01 3.79
CA ALA A 252 10.44 10.29 3.18
C ALA A 252 11.54 10.35 4.25
N THR A 253 12.80 10.45 3.82
CA THR A 253 13.96 10.48 4.74
C THR A 253 13.96 11.66 5.69
N ASP A 254 13.35 12.80 5.31
CA ASP A 254 13.18 13.96 6.19
C ASP A 254 11.94 13.85 7.10
N GLY A 255 11.26 12.71 7.10
CA GLY A 255 10.04 12.45 7.86
C GLY A 255 8.79 13.06 7.25
N SER A 256 8.87 13.78 6.13
CA SER A 256 7.67 14.28 5.43
C SER A 256 6.87 13.13 4.80
N PHE A 257 5.56 13.32 4.66
CA PHE A 257 4.69 12.36 3.98
C PHE A 257 3.51 13.07 3.33
N GLN A 258 2.77 12.33 2.50
CA GLN A 258 1.54 12.78 1.87
C GLN A 258 0.45 11.76 2.14
N ASP A 259 -0.76 12.22 2.45
CA ASP A 259 -2.00 11.45 2.46
C ASP A 259 -3.00 12.17 1.57
N LEU A 260 -3.37 11.54 0.45
CA LEU A 260 -4.23 12.13 -0.57
C LEU A 260 -3.67 13.49 -1.05
N ASP A 261 -4.42 14.57 -0.87
CA ASP A 261 -4.05 15.93 -1.25
C ASP A 261 -3.33 16.72 -0.14
N ILE A 262 -2.99 16.07 0.98
CA ILE A 262 -2.38 16.71 2.16
C ILE A 262 -0.91 16.29 2.28
N VAL A 263 0.00 17.26 2.25
CA VAL A 263 1.42 17.08 2.54
C VAL A 263 1.73 17.60 3.93
N VAL A 264 2.49 16.82 4.71
CA VAL A 264 2.98 17.19 6.03
C VAL A 264 4.49 17.23 6.03
N ARG A 265 5.09 18.38 6.34
CA ARG A 265 6.54 18.57 6.32
C ARG A 265 6.98 19.60 7.35
N GLY A 266 7.99 19.28 8.15
CA GLY A 266 8.52 20.22 9.15
C GLY A 266 7.51 20.65 10.22
N GLY A 267 6.41 19.91 10.38
CA GLY A 267 5.27 20.28 11.23
C GLY A 267 4.24 21.20 10.56
N GLU A 268 4.42 21.54 9.28
CA GLU A 268 3.46 22.30 8.48
C GLU A 268 2.56 21.35 7.68
N ILE A 269 1.32 21.79 7.44
CA ILE A 269 0.32 21.07 6.67
C ILE A 269 -0.07 21.90 5.46
N VAL A 270 0.00 21.29 4.28
CA VAL A 270 -0.36 21.92 3.02
C VAL A 270 -1.38 21.03 2.30
N THR A 271 -2.58 21.54 2.05
CA THR A 271 -3.65 20.82 1.35
C THR A 271 -3.68 21.12 -0.15
N GLY A 272 -4.54 20.44 -0.91
CA GLY A 272 -4.67 20.66 -2.36
C GLY A 272 -3.44 20.26 -3.18
N GLN A 273 -2.56 19.43 -2.62
CA GLN A 273 -1.36 18.95 -3.29
C GLN A 273 -1.69 17.84 -4.28
N ARG A 274 -1.04 17.88 -5.43
CA ARG A 274 -1.23 16.89 -6.49
C ARG A 274 -0.53 15.57 -6.12
N ILE A 275 -1.07 14.47 -6.61
CA ILE A 275 -0.36 13.17 -6.59
C ILE A 275 0.46 12.98 -7.87
N GLU A 276 1.46 12.10 -7.84
CA GLU A 276 2.25 11.79 -9.04
C GLU A 276 1.41 10.97 -10.02
N GLN A 277 0.88 9.83 -9.56
CA GLN A 277 0.12 8.93 -10.43
C GLN A 277 -0.99 8.23 -9.67
N ALA A 278 -2.11 8.01 -10.36
CA ALA A 278 -3.10 7.02 -9.96
C ALA A 278 -3.02 5.81 -10.89
N THR A 279 -2.85 4.61 -10.33
CA THR A 279 -2.98 3.34 -11.04
C THR A 279 -4.33 2.75 -10.68
N TRP A 280 -5.26 2.85 -11.63
CA TRP A 280 -6.61 2.35 -11.44
C TRP A 280 -6.63 0.82 -11.49
N GLY A 281 -7.53 0.20 -10.72
CA GLY A 281 -7.84 -1.21 -10.81
C GLY A 281 -8.42 -1.57 -12.17
N ASP A 282 -8.54 -2.86 -12.43
CA ASP A 282 -8.94 -3.39 -13.73
C ASP A 282 -10.37 -2.93 -14.10
N ILE A 283 -10.54 -2.34 -15.29
CA ILE A 283 -11.70 -1.47 -15.55
C ILE A 283 -12.90 -2.22 -16.12
N HIS A 284 -12.65 -3.11 -17.08
CA HIS A 284 -13.65 -3.89 -17.80
C HIS A 284 -14.84 -3.05 -18.25
N ILE A 285 -14.67 -2.11 -19.19
CA ILE A 285 -15.68 -1.10 -19.55
C ILE A 285 -17.11 -1.64 -19.70
N PRO A 286 -17.38 -2.78 -20.37
CA PRO A 286 -18.74 -3.34 -20.46
C PRO A 286 -19.39 -3.75 -19.13
N LYS A 287 -18.58 -3.88 -18.08
CA LYS A 287 -18.92 -4.31 -16.72
C LYS A 287 -18.37 -3.33 -15.68
N ILE A 288 -18.10 -2.09 -16.07
CA ILE A 288 -17.64 -1.06 -15.14
C ILE A 288 -18.67 -0.88 -14.03
N ASP A 289 -18.22 -0.75 -12.77
CA ASP A 289 -19.14 -0.44 -11.68
C ASP A 289 -19.49 1.06 -11.72
N PRO A 290 -20.78 1.43 -11.87
CA PRO A 290 -21.19 2.82 -12.02
C PRO A 290 -20.86 3.67 -10.79
N VAL A 291 -20.95 3.09 -9.59
CA VAL A 291 -20.67 3.80 -8.34
C VAL A 291 -19.17 4.09 -8.24
N VAL A 292 -18.34 3.11 -8.59
CA VAL A 292 -16.89 3.27 -8.58
C VAL A 292 -16.42 4.25 -9.66
N ALA A 293 -16.95 4.14 -10.88
CA ALA A 293 -16.63 5.06 -11.99
C ALA A 293 -16.99 6.52 -11.66
N ARG A 294 -18.17 6.73 -11.07
CA ARG A 294 -18.60 8.04 -10.57
C ARG A 294 -17.68 8.56 -9.47
N THR A 295 -17.27 7.70 -8.54
CA THR A 295 -16.39 8.07 -7.42
C THR A 295 -14.99 8.46 -7.89
N ILE A 296 -14.43 7.72 -8.86
CA ILE A 296 -13.09 7.97 -9.37
C ILE A 296 -13.09 9.19 -10.29
N TRP A 297 -13.83 9.15 -11.39
CA TRP A 297 -13.73 10.16 -12.45
C TRP A 297 -14.88 11.16 -12.47
N GLY A 298 -15.97 10.91 -11.73
CA GLY A 298 -17.24 11.61 -11.95
C GLY A 298 -17.98 11.08 -13.18
N TYR A 299 -17.54 9.95 -13.75
CA TYR A 299 -18.07 9.39 -14.99
C TYR A 299 -19.44 8.73 -14.78
N ASP A 300 -20.43 9.21 -15.52
CA ASP A 300 -21.74 8.58 -15.63
C ASP A 300 -21.71 7.54 -16.76
N VAL A 301 -21.98 6.28 -16.43
CA VAL A 301 -21.86 5.17 -17.39
C VAL A 301 -23.00 5.13 -18.41
N GLU A 302 -24.13 5.78 -18.12
CA GLU A 302 -25.30 5.82 -18.99
C GLU A 302 -25.19 6.97 -20.00
N THR A 303 -24.78 8.15 -19.53
CA THR A 303 -24.70 9.36 -20.36
C THR A 303 -23.31 9.58 -20.97
N GLY A 304 -22.26 9.06 -20.34
CA GLY A 304 -20.87 9.33 -20.69
C GLY A 304 -20.36 10.69 -20.19
N GLU A 305 -21.14 11.41 -19.38
CA GLU A 305 -20.76 12.73 -18.83
C GLU A 305 -19.79 12.61 -17.66
N ILE A 306 -19.06 13.69 -17.40
CA ILE A 306 -18.06 13.79 -16.34
C ILE A 306 -18.44 14.90 -15.38
N ALA A 307 -18.62 14.55 -14.11
CA ALA A 307 -18.64 15.52 -13.03
C ALA A 307 -17.23 15.78 -12.48
N THR A 308 -17.02 16.99 -11.98
CA THR A 308 -15.71 17.47 -11.52
C THR A 308 -15.50 17.31 -10.01
N ASP A 309 -16.31 16.47 -9.36
CA ASP A 309 -16.30 16.18 -7.92
C ASP A 309 -15.63 14.84 -7.55
N GLY A 310 -15.27 14.02 -8.56
CA GLY A 310 -14.61 12.74 -8.36
C GLY A 310 -13.17 12.83 -7.84
N MET A 311 -12.64 11.71 -7.36
CA MET A 311 -11.29 11.57 -6.82
C MET A 311 -10.19 12.06 -7.80
N PHE A 312 -10.33 11.78 -9.10
CA PHE A 312 -9.40 12.23 -10.14
C PHE A 312 -9.28 13.76 -10.21
N HIS A 313 -10.41 14.46 -10.09
CA HIS A 313 -10.45 15.93 -10.06
C HIS A 313 -9.94 16.51 -8.75
N ALA A 314 -10.24 15.85 -7.62
CA ALA A 314 -9.77 16.28 -6.31
C ALA A 314 -8.24 16.13 -6.15
N LEU A 315 -7.67 15.00 -6.59
CA LEU A 315 -6.25 14.67 -6.39
C LEU A 315 -5.34 15.14 -7.53
N ARG A 316 -5.92 15.47 -8.69
CA ARG A 316 -5.24 15.98 -9.89
C ARG A 316 -3.93 15.24 -10.18
N PRO A 317 -3.92 13.91 -10.37
CA PRO A 317 -2.69 13.18 -10.66
C PRO A 317 -1.96 13.76 -11.88
N ARG A 318 -0.62 13.64 -11.93
CA ARG A 318 0.15 14.00 -13.14
C ARG A 318 0.05 12.91 -14.21
N HIS A 319 -0.14 11.67 -13.78
CA HIS A 319 -0.32 10.51 -14.65
C HIS A 319 -1.51 9.67 -14.17
N GLN A 320 -2.25 9.06 -15.08
CA GLN A 320 -3.21 8.01 -14.74
C GLN A 320 -2.95 6.77 -15.59
N ALA A 321 -2.90 5.61 -14.95
CA ALA A 321 -2.68 4.33 -15.62
C ALA A 321 -3.96 3.50 -15.62
N PHE A 322 -4.35 3.04 -16.80
CA PHE A 322 -5.54 2.22 -17.05
C PHE A 322 -5.12 0.79 -17.36
N HIS A 323 -5.68 -0.17 -16.62
CA HIS A 323 -5.51 -1.60 -16.83
C HIS A 323 -6.85 -2.23 -17.24
N ASP A 324 -6.80 -3.27 -18.08
CA ASP A 324 -7.98 -4.06 -18.49
C ASP A 324 -9.18 -3.21 -18.92
N LEU A 325 -8.99 -2.27 -19.85
CA LEU A 325 -10.11 -1.47 -20.38
C LEU A 325 -11.12 -2.33 -21.13
N LEU A 326 -10.63 -3.25 -21.96
CA LEU A 326 -11.43 -4.25 -22.66
C LEU A 326 -11.76 -5.40 -21.69
N ASP A 327 -12.97 -5.94 -21.78
CA ASP A 327 -13.37 -7.20 -21.13
C ASP A 327 -13.43 -8.34 -22.16
N PHE A 328 -13.77 -8.01 -23.40
CA PHE A 328 -13.97 -8.90 -24.53
C PHE A 328 -15.09 -9.93 -24.32
N SER A 329 -16.12 -9.57 -23.54
CA SER A 329 -17.23 -10.44 -23.15
C SER A 329 -17.95 -11.08 -24.34
N ALA A 330 -18.20 -10.30 -25.41
CA ALA A 330 -18.99 -10.73 -26.56
C ALA A 330 -18.46 -12.02 -27.21
N ARG A 331 -17.14 -12.19 -27.28
CA ARG A 331 -16.48 -13.35 -27.92
C ARG A 331 -15.31 -13.89 -27.09
N ASN A 332 -15.43 -13.81 -25.77
CA ASN A 332 -14.44 -14.34 -24.85
C ASN A 332 -14.21 -15.84 -25.12
N HIS A 333 -12.95 -16.25 -25.19
CA HIS A 333 -12.56 -17.62 -25.56
C HIS A 333 -13.12 -18.70 -24.62
N HIS A 334 -13.47 -18.36 -23.36
CA HIS A 334 -14.10 -19.29 -22.42
C HIS A 334 -15.59 -19.55 -22.71
N ARG A 335 -16.27 -18.63 -23.40
CA ARG A 335 -17.74 -18.66 -23.58
C ARG A 335 -18.22 -18.58 -25.01
N ARG A 336 -17.36 -18.28 -25.98
CA ARG A 336 -17.77 -18.12 -27.39
C ARG A 336 -18.49 -19.35 -27.98
N GLY A 337 -18.21 -20.54 -27.45
CA GLY A 337 -18.86 -21.79 -27.85
C GLY A 337 -20.16 -22.11 -27.10
N ASP A 338 -20.56 -21.31 -26.12
CA ASP A 338 -21.79 -21.51 -25.34
C ASP A 338 -22.98 -20.81 -26.05
N PRO A 339 -23.92 -21.58 -26.63
CA PRO A 339 -25.05 -21.00 -27.34
C PRO A 339 -26.00 -20.22 -26.43
N HIS A 340 -26.12 -20.59 -25.15
CA HIS A 340 -27.01 -19.90 -24.22
C HIS A 340 -26.45 -18.53 -23.85
N PHE A 341 -25.14 -18.47 -23.59
CA PHE A 341 -24.46 -17.20 -23.36
C PHE A 341 -24.57 -16.28 -24.59
N ASN A 342 -24.34 -16.82 -25.79
CA ASN A 342 -24.43 -16.02 -27.02
C ASN A 342 -25.83 -15.45 -27.24
N VAL A 343 -26.89 -16.25 -27.03
CA VAL A 343 -28.28 -15.77 -27.09
C VAL A 343 -28.54 -14.66 -26.08
N ALA A 344 -28.06 -14.80 -24.84
CA ALA A 344 -28.21 -13.77 -23.82
C ALA A 344 -27.51 -12.46 -24.21
N MET A 345 -26.30 -12.54 -24.77
CA MET A 345 -25.56 -11.36 -25.23
C MET A 345 -26.26 -10.66 -26.40
N THR A 346 -26.76 -11.40 -27.39
CA THR A 346 -27.53 -10.84 -28.50
C THR A 346 -28.84 -10.21 -28.02
N ALA A 347 -29.57 -10.88 -27.11
CA ALA A 347 -30.81 -10.34 -26.53
C ALA A 347 -30.57 -9.03 -25.76
N ALA A 348 -29.40 -8.88 -25.13
CA ALA A 348 -28.98 -7.67 -24.44
C ALA A 348 -28.33 -6.61 -25.36
N GLY A 349 -28.16 -6.89 -26.65
CA GLY A 349 -27.46 -6.01 -27.59
C GLY A 349 -25.96 -5.83 -27.30
N LYS A 350 -25.33 -6.79 -26.60
CA LYS A 350 -23.92 -6.75 -26.18
C LYS A 350 -23.02 -7.69 -26.98
N ASP A 351 -23.48 -8.24 -28.10
CA ASP A 351 -22.78 -9.26 -28.89
C ASP A 351 -21.79 -8.69 -29.93
N ARG A 352 -21.59 -7.38 -29.94
CA ARG A 352 -20.76 -6.64 -30.91
C ARG A 352 -19.43 -6.18 -30.30
N VAL A 353 -18.32 -6.74 -30.78
CA VAL A 353 -16.96 -6.38 -30.36
C VAL A 353 -16.64 -4.91 -30.68
N GLU A 354 -17.10 -4.41 -31.83
CA GLU A 354 -16.88 -3.03 -32.27
C GLU A 354 -17.46 -2.00 -31.29
N ASP A 355 -18.61 -2.29 -30.68
CA ASP A 355 -19.27 -1.35 -29.77
C ASP A 355 -18.54 -1.26 -28.42
N GLU A 356 -17.92 -2.36 -27.98
CA GLU A 356 -17.03 -2.36 -26.81
C GLU A 356 -15.77 -1.51 -27.07
N VAL A 357 -15.12 -1.67 -28.23
CA VAL A 357 -13.95 -0.85 -28.60
C VAL A 357 -14.32 0.64 -28.67
N ARG A 358 -15.49 0.97 -29.22
CA ARG A 358 -16.00 2.36 -29.22
C ARG A 358 -16.28 2.87 -27.80
N ALA A 359 -16.79 2.03 -26.91
CA ALA A 359 -17.03 2.40 -25.52
C ALA A 359 -15.72 2.74 -24.79
N VAL A 360 -14.65 1.96 -25.02
CA VAL A 360 -13.30 2.26 -24.51
C VAL A 360 -12.80 3.61 -25.02
N ALA A 361 -12.92 3.87 -26.34
CA ALA A 361 -12.49 5.14 -26.93
C ALA A 361 -13.22 6.35 -26.33
N ARG A 362 -14.56 6.24 -26.16
CA ARG A 362 -15.36 7.30 -25.50
C ARG A 362 -14.93 7.52 -24.06
N PHE A 363 -14.74 6.45 -23.29
CA PHE A 363 -14.30 6.53 -21.90
C PHE A 363 -12.93 7.21 -21.77
N LEU A 364 -11.96 6.83 -22.60
CA LEU A 364 -10.62 7.42 -22.59
C LEU A 364 -10.66 8.93 -22.88
N ARG A 365 -11.46 9.36 -23.86
CA ARG A 365 -11.61 10.78 -24.15
C ARG A 365 -12.28 11.53 -23.00
N ALA A 366 -13.38 10.98 -22.46
CA ALA A 366 -14.14 11.60 -21.38
C ALA A 366 -13.29 11.78 -20.11
N THR A 367 -12.46 10.79 -19.78
CA THR A 367 -11.66 10.78 -18.53
C THR A 367 -10.26 11.41 -18.69
N ALA A 368 -9.90 11.88 -19.87
CA ALA A 368 -8.64 12.57 -20.10
C ALA A 368 -8.73 14.06 -19.71
N ALA A 369 -7.61 14.62 -19.24
CA ALA A 369 -7.53 16.00 -18.80
C ALA A 369 -6.13 16.60 -19.05
N ASP A 370 -6.06 17.88 -19.39
CA ASP A 370 -4.81 18.57 -19.78
C ASP A 370 -3.71 18.53 -18.70
N TRP A 371 -4.08 18.36 -17.43
CA TRP A 371 -3.11 18.27 -16.33
C TRP A 371 -2.56 16.86 -16.09
N SER A 372 -3.13 15.83 -16.71
CA SER A 372 -2.81 14.42 -16.44
C SER A 372 -2.55 13.64 -17.72
N THR A 373 -1.37 13.04 -17.84
CA THR A 373 -1.09 12.09 -18.92
C THR A 373 -1.84 10.78 -18.68
N SER A 374 -2.70 10.43 -19.62
CA SER A 374 -3.42 9.15 -19.63
C SER A 374 -2.56 8.06 -20.26
N VAL A 375 -2.40 6.94 -19.56
CA VAL A 375 -1.52 5.82 -19.94
C VAL A 375 -2.35 4.54 -19.97
N VAL A 376 -2.47 3.91 -21.13
CA VAL A 376 -3.12 2.62 -21.31
C VAL A 376 -2.05 1.53 -21.25
N VAL A 377 -2.22 0.59 -20.32
CA VAL A 377 -1.30 -0.51 -20.11
C VAL A 377 -1.81 -1.77 -20.80
N ALA A 378 -1.00 -2.38 -21.67
CA ALA A 378 -1.37 -3.62 -22.34
C ALA A 378 -1.58 -4.79 -21.36
N SER A 379 -2.67 -5.53 -21.54
CA SER A 379 -3.13 -6.57 -20.60
C SER A 379 -3.55 -7.88 -21.29
N ASN A 380 -3.92 -8.92 -20.52
CA ASN A 380 -4.40 -10.19 -21.08
C ASN A 380 -5.74 -10.03 -21.80
N HIS A 381 -6.53 -9.01 -21.47
CA HIS A 381 -7.74 -8.68 -22.20
C HIS A 381 -7.43 -8.03 -23.56
N ASN A 382 -6.34 -7.28 -23.68
CA ASN A 382 -5.82 -6.85 -24.98
C ASN A 382 -5.54 -8.07 -25.87
N ASP A 383 -4.81 -9.06 -25.34
CA ASP A 383 -4.47 -10.29 -26.09
C ASP A 383 -5.70 -11.09 -26.53
N ALA A 384 -6.84 -10.96 -25.85
CA ALA A 384 -8.08 -11.62 -26.23
C ALA A 384 -8.58 -11.18 -27.62
N LEU A 385 -8.44 -9.89 -27.96
CA LEU A 385 -8.78 -9.38 -29.29
C LEU A 385 -7.84 -9.98 -30.35
N VAL A 386 -6.53 -9.94 -30.10
CA VAL A 386 -5.53 -10.51 -31.02
C VAL A 386 -5.76 -12.01 -31.21
N ARG A 387 -6.12 -12.72 -30.15
CA ARG A 387 -6.48 -14.14 -30.20
C ARG A 387 -7.75 -14.38 -31.02
N TRP A 388 -8.78 -13.55 -30.85
CA TRP A 388 -10.01 -13.65 -31.64
C TRP A 388 -9.76 -13.42 -33.13
N LEU A 389 -8.88 -12.50 -33.50
CA LEU A 389 -8.47 -12.29 -34.90
C LEU A 389 -7.82 -13.54 -35.51
N ARG A 390 -7.09 -14.34 -34.72
CA ARG A 390 -6.45 -15.58 -35.19
C ARG A 390 -7.38 -16.79 -35.25
N GLU A 391 -8.28 -16.91 -34.28
CA GLU A 391 -9.01 -18.16 -34.03
C GLU A 391 -10.47 -18.16 -34.50
N ALA A 392 -11.10 -16.99 -34.63
CA ALA A 392 -12.50 -16.92 -34.99
C ALA A 392 -12.72 -17.17 -36.49
N ASP A 393 -13.84 -17.81 -36.83
CA ASP A 393 -14.32 -17.91 -38.20
C ASP A 393 -15.40 -16.84 -38.44
N PRO A 394 -15.11 -15.77 -39.21
CA PRO A 394 -16.07 -14.69 -39.43
C PRO A 394 -17.34 -15.15 -40.17
N ARG A 395 -17.32 -16.31 -40.84
CA ARG A 395 -18.50 -16.87 -41.54
C ARG A 395 -19.54 -17.43 -40.57
N LEU A 396 -19.10 -17.79 -39.35
CA LEU A 396 -19.95 -18.32 -38.29
C LEU A 396 -20.45 -17.23 -37.34
N ASP A 397 -19.99 -15.98 -37.51
CA ASP A 397 -20.31 -14.84 -36.65
C ASP A 397 -20.66 -13.61 -37.50
N ALA A 398 -21.84 -13.64 -38.13
CA ALA A 398 -22.28 -12.57 -39.02
C ALA A 398 -22.33 -11.19 -38.33
N THR A 399 -22.58 -11.15 -37.03
CA THR A 399 -22.61 -9.91 -36.23
C THR A 399 -21.26 -9.19 -36.25
N ASN A 400 -20.15 -9.93 -36.10
CA ASN A 400 -18.81 -9.36 -36.00
C ASN A 400 -17.94 -9.57 -37.24
N GLY A 401 -18.38 -10.38 -38.21
CA GLY A 401 -17.57 -10.81 -39.35
C GLY A 401 -17.00 -9.64 -40.17
N ARG A 402 -17.78 -8.58 -40.41
CA ARG A 402 -17.29 -7.35 -41.06
C ARG A 402 -16.13 -6.73 -40.29
N TYR A 403 -16.32 -6.49 -38.99
CA TYR A 403 -15.31 -5.84 -38.14
C TYR A 403 -14.05 -6.70 -38.01
N TRP A 404 -14.22 -8.02 -37.87
CA TRP A 404 -13.13 -9.00 -37.90
C TRP A 404 -12.29 -8.88 -39.19
N CYS A 405 -12.95 -8.80 -40.35
CA CYS A 405 -12.27 -8.67 -41.65
C CYS A 405 -11.50 -7.35 -41.75
N GLU A 406 -12.09 -6.25 -41.27
CA GLU A 406 -11.43 -4.93 -41.27
C GLU A 406 -10.17 -4.91 -40.40
N LEU A 407 -10.25 -5.42 -39.17
CA LEU A 407 -9.10 -5.50 -38.26
C LEU A 407 -8.01 -6.41 -38.81
N ASN A 408 -8.36 -7.59 -39.32
CA ASN A 408 -7.38 -8.53 -39.91
C ASN A 408 -6.74 -7.97 -41.18
N ALA A 409 -7.50 -7.29 -42.04
CA ALA A 409 -6.95 -6.69 -43.25
C ALA A 409 -5.90 -5.63 -42.93
N GLU A 410 -6.17 -4.75 -41.96
CA GLU A 410 -5.18 -3.78 -41.49
C GLU A 410 -3.96 -4.48 -40.86
N TYR A 411 -4.19 -5.47 -40.00
CA TYR A 411 -3.11 -6.19 -39.34
C TYR A 411 -2.18 -6.88 -40.36
N MET A 412 -2.74 -7.57 -41.35
CA MET A 412 -1.97 -8.19 -42.44
C MET A 412 -1.22 -7.15 -43.28
N ARG A 413 -1.88 -6.04 -43.65
CA ARG A 413 -1.26 -4.94 -44.40
C ARG A 413 -0.02 -4.41 -43.69
N ARG A 414 -0.07 -4.24 -42.36
CA ARG A 414 1.07 -3.77 -41.56
C ARG A 414 2.23 -4.76 -41.57
N LEU A 415 1.93 -6.04 -41.40
CA LEU A 415 2.93 -7.10 -41.48
C LEU A 415 3.59 -7.21 -42.86
N GLU A 416 2.82 -7.06 -43.95
CA GLU A 416 3.35 -7.02 -45.33
C GLU A 416 4.34 -5.88 -45.56
N HIS A 417 4.21 -4.78 -44.81
CA HIS A 417 5.12 -3.64 -44.84
C HIS A 417 6.27 -3.74 -43.80
N GLY A 418 6.39 -4.87 -43.09
CA GLY A 418 7.44 -5.11 -42.09
C GLY A 418 7.20 -4.43 -40.73
N ASP A 419 6.00 -3.92 -40.48
CA ASP A 419 5.62 -3.29 -39.21
C ASP A 419 5.20 -4.37 -38.19
N HIS A 420 6.20 -5.00 -37.56
CA HIS A 420 6.00 -6.09 -36.59
C HIS A 420 5.64 -5.62 -35.19
N ASP A 421 5.80 -4.33 -34.90
CA ASP A 421 5.47 -3.71 -33.60
C ASP A 421 4.07 -3.07 -33.60
N PHE A 422 3.31 -3.23 -34.67
CA PHE A 422 1.98 -2.65 -34.82
C PHE A 422 0.98 -3.18 -33.78
N ASP A 423 0.48 -2.28 -32.93
CA ASP A 423 -0.57 -2.57 -31.96
C ASP A 423 -1.96 -2.37 -32.59
N ILE A 424 -2.59 -3.49 -32.96
CA ILE A 424 -3.94 -3.49 -33.56
C ILE A 424 -5.01 -2.94 -32.62
N ILE A 425 -4.81 -2.98 -31.30
CA ILE A 425 -5.79 -2.54 -30.31
C ILE A 425 -5.72 -1.04 -30.15
N GLU A 426 -4.51 -0.49 -30.01
CA GLU A 426 -4.30 0.95 -30.08
C GLU A 426 -4.94 1.51 -31.36
N TRP A 427 -4.66 0.88 -32.50
CA TRP A 427 -5.23 1.31 -33.78
C TRP A 427 -6.76 1.23 -33.78
N ALA A 428 -7.34 0.12 -33.31
CA ALA A 428 -8.79 -0.07 -33.29
C ALA A 428 -9.48 0.96 -32.38
N ILE A 429 -8.91 1.24 -31.20
CA ILE A 429 -9.42 2.25 -30.27
C ILE A 429 -9.33 3.65 -30.88
N LYS A 430 -8.17 4.03 -31.42
CA LYS A 430 -7.98 5.35 -32.07
C LYS A 430 -8.90 5.54 -33.26
N ARG A 431 -9.09 4.51 -34.09
CA ARG A 431 -10.01 4.53 -35.23
C ARG A 431 -11.48 4.64 -34.81
N ALA A 432 -11.85 4.04 -33.68
CA ALA A 432 -13.20 4.06 -33.16
C ALA A 432 -13.56 5.37 -32.44
N ALA A 433 -12.56 6.19 -32.11
CA ALA A 433 -12.76 7.43 -31.38
C ALA A 433 -13.41 8.51 -32.25
N ALA A 434 -14.41 9.22 -31.69
CA ALA A 434 -15.00 10.39 -32.34
C ALA A 434 -14.06 11.60 -32.32
N ASP A 435 -13.34 11.74 -31.20
CA ASP A 435 -12.29 12.75 -31.01
C ASP A 435 -10.92 12.08 -30.99
N PRO A 436 -9.85 12.77 -31.44
CA PRO A 436 -8.49 12.23 -31.41
C PRO A 436 -8.04 11.82 -29.99
N LEU A 437 -7.26 10.74 -29.94
CA LEU A 437 -6.64 10.19 -28.73
C LEU A 437 -5.10 10.25 -28.83
N ASP A 438 -4.56 11.24 -29.54
CA ASP A 438 -3.11 11.39 -29.76
C ASP A 438 -2.36 11.81 -28.48
N ASP A 439 -3.07 12.34 -27.49
CA ASP A 439 -2.59 12.69 -26.15
C ASP A 439 -2.57 11.50 -25.17
N ILE A 440 -3.10 10.34 -25.57
CA ILE A 440 -3.13 9.13 -24.76
C ILE A 440 -1.92 8.25 -25.11
N VAL A 441 -1.16 7.86 -24.09
CA VAL A 441 0.00 6.98 -24.23
C VAL A 441 -0.47 5.53 -24.16
N PHE A 442 -0.20 4.73 -25.20
CA PHE A 442 -0.40 3.29 -25.18
C PHE A 442 0.95 2.61 -24.96
N VAL A 443 1.06 1.79 -23.90
CA VAL A 443 2.29 1.08 -23.58
C VAL A 443 2.15 -0.38 -24.00
N PRO A 444 3.03 -0.89 -24.90
CA PRO A 444 2.94 -2.26 -25.39
C PRO A 444 3.31 -3.28 -24.30
N ARG A 445 3.03 -4.57 -24.55
CA ARG A 445 3.24 -5.68 -23.59
C ARG A 445 4.64 -5.74 -22.95
N ASN A 446 5.69 -5.46 -23.72
CA ASN A 446 7.08 -5.45 -23.25
C ASN A 446 7.61 -4.03 -23.01
N GLY A 447 6.72 -3.04 -22.96
CA GLY A 447 7.06 -1.65 -22.70
C GLY A 447 7.32 -1.37 -21.22
N SER A 448 7.78 -0.15 -20.95
CA SER A 448 8.06 0.36 -19.60
C SER A 448 7.50 1.77 -19.48
N TYR A 449 6.92 2.08 -18.32
CA TYR A 449 6.49 3.43 -17.99
C TYR A 449 6.86 3.74 -16.53
N LEU A 450 8.00 4.41 -16.38
CA LEU A 450 8.57 4.78 -15.09
C LEU A 450 8.09 6.15 -14.63
N VAL A 451 7.52 6.22 -13.43
CA VAL A 451 7.27 7.49 -12.71
C VAL A 451 8.26 7.68 -11.56
N CYS A 452 8.37 8.89 -11.02
CA CYS A 452 9.27 9.21 -9.90
C CYS A 452 10.73 8.78 -10.10
N GLN A 453 11.29 8.91 -11.31
CA GLN A 453 12.66 8.48 -11.63
C GLN A 453 13.72 9.11 -10.70
N ALA A 454 13.57 10.39 -10.36
CA ALA A 454 14.46 11.11 -9.44
C ALA A 454 14.47 10.53 -8.00
N ALA A 455 13.45 9.77 -7.63
CA ALA A 455 13.32 9.12 -6.33
C ALA A 455 13.50 7.59 -6.42
N GLY A 456 14.15 7.10 -7.47
CA GLY A 456 14.52 5.70 -7.68
C GLY A 456 13.57 4.90 -8.60
N GLY A 457 12.59 5.56 -9.24
CA GLY A 457 11.69 4.95 -10.22
C GLY A 457 10.63 3.99 -9.64
N ILE A 458 9.47 3.97 -10.30
CA ILE A 458 8.40 3.00 -10.08
C ILE A 458 7.88 2.59 -11.47
N GLU A 459 7.90 1.30 -11.76
CA GLU A 459 7.37 0.72 -13.00
C GLU A 459 5.86 0.55 -12.90
N THR A 460 5.14 1.01 -13.92
CA THR A 460 3.67 1.07 -13.93
C THR A 460 3.04 0.59 -15.25
N ALA A 461 3.85 0.09 -16.19
CA ALA A 461 3.39 -0.52 -17.43
C ALA A 461 3.20 -2.05 -17.33
N LEU A 462 3.38 -2.64 -16.15
CA LEU A 462 3.18 -4.08 -15.97
C LEU A 462 1.76 -4.35 -15.49
N HIS A 463 0.91 -4.89 -16.37
CA HIS A 463 -0.42 -5.35 -15.96
C HIS A 463 -0.34 -6.44 -14.89
N GLY A 464 0.58 -7.41 -15.07
CA GLY A 464 0.98 -8.38 -14.05
C GLY A 464 0.40 -9.78 -14.22
N ASP A 465 -0.26 -10.06 -15.35
CA ASP A 465 -0.62 -11.39 -15.83
C ASP A 465 0.60 -12.24 -16.21
N GLU A 466 1.65 -11.58 -16.69
CA GLU A 466 2.95 -12.19 -16.96
C GLU A 466 3.98 -11.81 -15.89
N GLY A 467 4.78 -12.78 -15.49
CA GLY A 467 5.89 -12.65 -14.56
C GLY A 467 7.23 -12.92 -15.25
N PRO A 468 8.34 -12.90 -14.48
CA PRO A 468 9.67 -13.11 -15.02
C PRO A 468 9.78 -14.41 -15.83
N ASN A 469 10.37 -14.31 -17.02
CA ASN A 469 10.55 -15.42 -17.98
C ASN A 469 9.23 -16.05 -18.50
N GLY A 470 8.15 -15.28 -18.60
CA GLY A 470 6.86 -15.75 -19.14
C GLY A 470 6.08 -16.66 -18.19
N ALA A 471 6.47 -16.74 -16.91
CA ALA A 471 5.68 -17.42 -15.89
C ALA A 471 4.37 -16.65 -15.65
N ARG A 472 3.34 -17.29 -15.08
CA ARG A 472 2.15 -16.57 -14.60
C ARG A 472 2.57 -15.52 -13.57
N GLY A 473 2.18 -14.27 -13.78
CA GLY A 473 2.53 -13.15 -12.93
C GLY A 473 1.84 -13.22 -11.56
N SER A 474 2.54 -12.72 -10.54
CA SER A 474 2.00 -12.53 -9.18
C SER A 474 2.81 -11.46 -8.47
N ALA A 475 2.21 -10.77 -7.50
CA ALA A 475 2.97 -9.82 -6.68
C ALA A 475 4.23 -10.46 -6.04
N LEU A 476 4.15 -11.75 -5.68
CA LEU A 476 5.26 -12.51 -5.09
C LEU A 476 6.43 -12.79 -6.05
N ASN A 477 6.19 -13.01 -7.34
CA ASN A 477 7.30 -13.22 -8.28
C ASN A 477 7.83 -11.89 -8.85
N MET A 478 6.97 -10.89 -8.99
CA MET A 478 7.36 -9.56 -9.46
C MET A 478 8.21 -8.80 -8.43
N ASN A 479 8.06 -9.09 -7.13
CA ASN A 479 8.95 -8.50 -6.11
C ASN A 479 10.43 -8.87 -6.30
N ARG A 480 10.75 -9.86 -7.15
CA ARG A 480 12.10 -10.29 -7.48
C ARG A 480 12.73 -9.47 -8.59
N MET A 481 11.97 -8.63 -9.30
CA MET A 481 12.44 -7.77 -10.38
C MET A 481 13.32 -6.60 -9.88
N ALA A 482 13.64 -6.54 -8.58
CA ALA A 482 14.51 -5.54 -7.96
C ALA A 482 14.11 -4.08 -8.24
N MET A 483 12.83 -3.83 -8.51
CA MET A 483 12.25 -2.51 -8.70
C MET A 483 10.89 -2.39 -7.99
N ARG A 484 10.44 -1.16 -7.79
CA ARG A 484 9.09 -0.87 -7.30
C ARG A 484 8.12 -0.95 -8.47
N ILE A 485 6.99 -1.61 -8.24
CA ILE A 485 5.98 -1.88 -9.28
C ILE A 485 4.60 -1.48 -8.76
N ASN A 486 3.81 -0.84 -9.61
CA ASN A 486 2.36 -0.78 -9.49
C ASN A 486 1.75 -1.64 -10.61
N ARG A 487 0.75 -2.46 -10.28
CA ARG A 487 0.14 -3.40 -11.22
C ARG A 487 -1.36 -3.59 -10.96
N GLY A 488 -2.06 -4.22 -11.91
CA GLY A 488 -3.42 -4.71 -11.75
C GLY A 488 -3.49 -6.25 -11.79
N HIS A 489 -4.39 -6.77 -12.61
CA HIS A 489 -4.63 -8.17 -12.97
C HIS A 489 -5.28 -9.06 -11.90
N ASP A 490 -4.83 -9.00 -10.65
CA ASP A 490 -5.27 -9.96 -9.63
C ASP A 490 -6.69 -9.62 -9.10
N HIS A 491 -7.21 -8.43 -9.44
CA HIS A 491 -8.42 -7.80 -8.89
C HIS A 491 -8.43 -7.68 -7.34
N THR A 492 -7.33 -8.07 -6.71
CA THR A 492 -7.13 -8.28 -5.28
C THR A 492 -6.05 -7.34 -4.79
N ALA A 493 -6.43 -6.41 -3.90
CA ALA A 493 -5.48 -5.48 -3.31
C ALA A 493 -4.38 -6.20 -2.52
N SER A 494 -3.12 -5.82 -2.76
CA SER A 494 -2.01 -6.30 -1.94
C SER A 494 -0.81 -5.36 -1.93
N ILE A 495 -0.03 -5.43 -0.85
CA ILE A 495 1.29 -4.81 -0.76
C ILE A 495 2.30 -5.90 -0.44
N VAL A 496 3.19 -6.17 -1.40
CA VAL A 496 4.22 -7.19 -1.34
C VAL A 496 5.57 -6.54 -1.59
N ASP A 497 6.17 -6.06 -0.50
CA ASP A 497 7.46 -5.35 -0.54
C ASP A 497 7.38 -4.09 -1.43
N GLY A 498 8.07 -4.07 -2.57
CA GLY A 498 8.03 -2.98 -3.53
C GLY A 498 6.84 -3.02 -4.51
N VAL A 499 6.03 -4.08 -4.48
CA VAL A 499 4.92 -4.31 -5.44
C VAL A 499 3.59 -3.94 -4.79
N TYR A 500 2.86 -3.04 -5.42
CA TYR A 500 1.51 -2.62 -5.05
C TYR A 500 0.56 -3.10 -6.13
N THR A 501 -0.47 -3.83 -5.74
CA THR A 501 -1.49 -4.35 -6.66
C THR A 501 -2.80 -3.64 -6.41
N SER A 502 -3.31 -2.96 -7.43
CA SER A 502 -4.67 -2.42 -7.46
C SER A 502 -5.69 -3.56 -7.60
N GLY A 503 -6.93 -3.28 -7.21
CA GLY A 503 -8.04 -4.21 -7.30
C GLY A 503 -8.79 -4.10 -8.63
N LEU A 504 -10.11 -4.10 -8.54
CA LEU A 504 -11.03 -3.99 -9.67
C LEU A 504 -11.70 -2.61 -9.65
N VAL A 505 -12.08 -2.09 -10.82
CA VAL A 505 -13.03 -0.97 -10.96
C VAL A 505 -14.37 -1.48 -11.51
N GLY A 506 -14.36 -2.58 -12.27
CA GLY A 506 -15.55 -3.30 -12.66
C GLY A 506 -16.40 -3.86 -11.50
N LEU A 507 -17.56 -4.38 -11.86
CA LEU A 507 -18.48 -5.08 -10.94
C LEU A 507 -17.79 -6.28 -10.29
N MET A 508 -18.05 -6.53 -9.00
CA MET A 508 -17.47 -7.70 -8.31
C MET A 508 -17.93 -9.04 -8.90
N ASP A 509 -19.14 -9.07 -9.46
CA ASP A 509 -19.62 -10.20 -10.27
C ASP A 509 -19.31 -9.94 -11.75
N GLN A 510 -18.26 -10.59 -12.23
CA GLN A 510 -17.85 -10.57 -13.62
C GLN A 510 -18.55 -11.68 -14.44
N GLY A 511 -19.43 -12.45 -13.81
CA GLY A 511 -20.22 -13.53 -14.38
C GLY A 511 -19.49 -14.86 -14.48
N TYR A 512 -18.15 -14.87 -14.42
CA TYR A 512 -17.31 -16.08 -14.50
C TYR A 512 -16.70 -16.47 -13.15
N ASN A 513 -16.59 -15.54 -12.22
CA ASN A 513 -16.07 -15.80 -10.88
C ASN A 513 -17.12 -16.54 -10.04
N SER A 514 -16.65 -17.46 -9.19
CA SER A 514 -17.49 -18.27 -8.33
C SER A 514 -16.80 -18.54 -7.00
N GLY A 515 -17.60 -18.69 -5.94
CA GLY A 515 -17.11 -18.92 -4.58
C GLY A 515 -16.62 -17.65 -3.88
N PRO A 516 -15.98 -17.79 -2.70
CA PRO A 516 -15.40 -16.68 -1.96
C PRO A 516 -14.31 -15.96 -2.76
N SER A 517 -14.20 -14.63 -2.61
CA SER A 517 -13.28 -13.79 -3.36
C SER A 517 -12.61 -12.74 -2.48
N SER A 518 -11.35 -12.42 -2.78
CA SER A 518 -10.58 -11.32 -2.18
C SER A 518 -10.63 -10.03 -3.01
N TRP A 519 -11.49 -9.96 -4.03
CA TRP A 519 -11.57 -8.82 -4.93
C TRP A 519 -12.08 -7.56 -4.24
N SER A 520 -11.49 -6.42 -4.58
CA SER A 520 -11.77 -5.15 -3.89
C SER A 520 -11.74 -3.97 -4.85
N HIS A 521 -12.53 -2.93 -4.57
CA HIS A 521 -12.53 -1.70 -5.36
C HIS A 521 -11.38 -0.77 -4.95
N THR A 522 -10.14 -1.25 -5.13
CA THR A 522 -8.94 -0.61 -4.59
C THR A 522 -8.07 -0.02 -5.68
N GLN A 523 -7.59 1.19 -5.46
CA GLN A 523 -6.73 1.93 -6.38
C GLN A 523 -5.35 2.16 -5.74
N THR A 524 -4.29 2.23 -6.54
CA THR A 524 -2.95 2.58 -6.04
C THR A 524 -2.67 4.04 -6.34
N LEU A 525 -2.35 4.83 -5.30
CA LEU A 525 -1.91 6.21 -5.45
C LEU A 525 -0.40 6.30 -5.20
N THR A 526 0.30 7.04 -6.06
CA THR A 526 1.73 7.33 -5.96
C THR A 526 1.93 8.83 -5.73
N TYR A 527 2.73 9.17 -4.74
CA TYR A 527 3.08 10.55 -4.40
C TYR A 527 4.42 10.97 -5.02
N PRO A 528 4.70 12.28 -5.19
CA PRO A 528 5.97 12.76 -5.73
C PRO A 528 7.22 12.29 -4.97
N SER A 529 7.07 11.89 -3.71
CA SER A 529 8.13 11.27 -2.88
C SER A 529 8.42 9.79 -3.22
N ALA A 530 7.78 9.23 -4.25
CA ALA A 530 7.78 7.81 -4.60
C ALA A 530 7.25 6.88 -3.49
N LYS A 531 6.49 7.44 -2.54
CA LYS A 531 5.69 6.71 -1.55
C LYS A 531 4.31 6.44 -2.14
N ARG A 532 3.66 5.40 -1.65
CA ARG A 532 2.42 4.87 -2.22
C ARG A 532 1.45 4.45 -1.14
N THR A 533 0.18 4.56 -1.43
CA THR A 533 -0.92 4.00 -0.64
C THR A 533 -1.88 3.24 -1.53
N LEU A 534 -2.56 2.26 -0.95
CA LEU A 534 -3.80 1.74 -1.51
C LEU A 534 -4.98 2.55 -0.97
N VAL A 535 -6.00 2.76 -1.81
CA VAL A 535 -7.24 3.47 -1.47
C VAL A 535 -8.42 2.61 -1.91
N THR A 536 -9.20 2.13 -0.95
CA THR A 536 -10.37 1.29 -1.20
C THR A 536 -11.62 2.14 -1.25
N ILE A 537 -12.41 1.96 -2.30
CA ILE A 537 -13.74 2.55 -2.43
C ILE A 537 -14.76 1.62 -1.78
N ILE A 538 -15.58 2.17 -0.89
CA ILE A 538 -16.68 1.48 -0.21
C ILE A 538 -17.92 2.37 -0.34
N ASP A 539 -18.98 1.84 -0.93
CA ASP A 539 -20.25 2.53 -1.18
C ASP A 539 -20.10 3.95 -1.75
N GLY A 540 -19.20 4.11 -2.72
CA GLY A 540 -18.97 5.37 -3.41
C GLY A 540 -18.13 6.41 -2.65
N LYS A 541 -17.48 6.01 -1.55
CA LYS A 541 -16.53 6.86 -0.81
C LYS A 541 -15.14 6.24 -0.80
N TYR A 542 -14.10 7.06 -0.75
CA TYR A 542 -12.69 6.63 -0.65
C TYR A 542 -11.99 7.14 0.63
N ARG A 543 -12.73 7.92 1.43
CA ARG A 543 -12.38 8.46 2.75
C ARG A 543 -13.69 8.76 3.50
N ALA A 544 -13.62 8.85 4.82
CA ALA A 544 -14.78 9.05 5.68
C ALA A 544 -15.42 10.45 5.61
#